data_AF-A0A914C405-F1
#
_entry.id   AF-A0A914C405-F1
#
_cell.length_a   1.000
_cell.length_b   1.000
_cell.length_c   1.000
_cell.angle_alpha   90.00
_cell.angle_beta   90.00
_cell.angle_gamma   90.00
#
_symmetry.space_group_name_H-M   'P 1'
#
loop_
_entity.id
_entity.type
_entity.pdbx_description
1 polymer ?
#
loop_
_entity_poly.entity_id
_entity_poly.type
_entity_poly.pdbx_seq_one_letter_code
_entity_poly.pdbx_strand_id
1 'polypeptide(L)'
;MGSLHWSLGVAIGVVFIGMAFASPSMRHPPRMPPGFEKALPPDVRQKLKAIHENPNLNFTERHEQIDKIMSSLPDEVLDKLPPPPGFEKLPKEVQDQLKSIRRNKSLNWREKHEKVREFIDSLPEEQRKLLPPPPPPPFFPPFGPRGLPPRPPPGFEKVLPSEVYQRLLAVHENTNISVPEKMQKIDEIMKEVPKETLEKLPLPPGFDKLPEDTQKQARAILFNMSISFKERMKALKKFTKSLPKEQRKMVRPQPPGFENLPQDIREKIDAIFEDDQLDHRQKHEKIRELIDSLPQEIRSKLPPPPPFGMPPPPFGMPPPPPFGNKMPPPPPPGMDFE
;
A
#
# COMPACT_ATOMS: atom_id res chain seq x y z
N MET A 1 -23.11 31.23 1.40
CA MET A 1 -23.63 29.85 1.47
C MET A 1 -23.00 29.06 0.34
N GLY A 2 -22.39 27.90 0.64
CA GLY A 2 -21.97 26.92 -0.36
C GLY A 2 -20.46 26.85 -0.66
N SER A 3 -19.64 26.51 0.33
CA SER A 3 -18.25 26.10 0.09
C SER A 3 -18.21 24.64 -0.36
N LEU A 4 -17.72 24.39 -1.59
CA LEU A 4 -17.50 23.05 -2.15
C LEU A 4 -16.27 22.39 -1.50
N HIS A 5 -16.52 21.32 -0.77
CA HIS A 5 -15.50 20.46 -0.17
C HIS A 5 -15.03 19.41 -1.18
N TRP A 6 -13.75 19.44 -1.57
CA TRP A 6 -13.13 18.41 -2.41
C TRP A 6 -12.68 17.24 -1.54
N SER A 7 -13.30 16.08 -1.69
CA SER A 7 -12.83 14.81 -1.11
C SER A 7 -13.30 13.67 -1.99
N LEU A 8 -12.43 13.10 -2.82
CA LEU A 8 -12.69 11.79 -3.45
C LEU A 8 -11.40 11.19 -4.05
N GLY A 9 -10.64 10.49 -3.21
CA GLY A 9 -9.58 9.57 -3.64
C GLY A 9 -10.08 8.13 -3.52
N VAL A 10 -10.36 7.50 -4.66
CA VAL A 10 -10.86 6.12 -4.77
C VAL A 10 -9.92 5.32 -5.64
N ALA A 11 -9.51 4.13 -5.21
CA ALA A 11 -9.08 3.07 -6.11
C ALA A 11 -9.30 1.69 -5.46
N ILE A 12 -10.10 0.84 -6.13
CA ILE A 12 -10.20 -0.61 -5.91
C ILE A 12 -9.73 -1.23 -7.24
N GLY A 13 -8.73 -2.11 -7.18
CA GLY A 13 -8.17 -2.80 -8.34
C GLY A 13 -7.73 -4.22 -7.98
N VAL A 14 -8.06 -5.16 -8.86
CA VAL A 14 -7.98 -6.62 -8.69
C VAL A 14 -6.58 -7.16 -8.93
N VAL A 15 -6.17 -8.17 -8.15
CA VAL A 15 -4.81 -8.72 -8.13
C VAL A 15 -4.79 -10.24 -8.28
N PHE A 16 -3.94 -10.70 -9.19
CA PHE A 16 -3.37 -12.04 -9.22
C PHE A 16 -1.94 -11.98 -8.68
N ILE A 17 -1.57 -12.95 -7.84
CA ILE A 17 -0.19 -13.30 -7.54
C ILE A 17 -0.09 -14.82 -7.50
N GLY A 18 0.78 -15.37 -8.34
CA GLY A 18 1.21 -16.76 -8.33
C GLY A 18 2.17 -17.06 -7.17
N MET A 19 2.17 -18.34 -6.77
CA MET A 19 2.91 -18.94 -5.66
C MET A 19 4.41 -18.62 -5.62
N ALA A 20 4.94 -18.52 -4.40
CA ALA A 20 6.20 -19.18 -4.04
C ALA A 20 6.13 -19.68 -2.59
N PHE A 21 6.77 -20.82 -2.39
CA PHE A 21 6.63 -21.79 -1.31
C PHE A 21 7.05 -21.29 0.08
N ALA A 22 6.60 -22.04 1.09
CA ALA A 22 7.08 -22.02 2.45
C ALA A 22 8.62 -21.85 2.52
N SER A 23 9.07 -20.84 3.25
CA SER A 23 10.41 -20.79 3.80
C SER A 23 10.35 -20.25 5.23
N PRO A 24 11.08 -20.85 6.17
CA PRO A 24 11.08 -20.45 7.56
C PRO A 24 11.71 -19.06 7.69
N SER A 25 10.95 -18.11 8.25
CA SER A 25 11.48 -16.95 9.00
C SER A 25 12.59 -16.13 8.30
N MET A 26 12.24 -15.27 7.33
CA MET A 26 13.02 -14.03 7.12
C MET A 26 12.67 -13.03 8.23
N ARG A 27 13.12 -13.32 9.46
CA ARG A 27 13.24 -12.33 10.54
C ARG A 27 14.40 -11.39 10.15
N HIS A 28 14.14 -10.42 9.30
CA HIS A 28 14.96 -9.21 9.41
C HIS A 28 14.59 -8.56 10.75
N PRO A 29 15.56 -8.32 11.65
CA PRO A 29 15.26 -7.63 12.89
C PRO A 29 14.60 -6.29 12.51
N PRO A 30 13.50 -5.92 13.17
CA PRO A 30 12.87 -4.63 13.00
C PRO A 30 13.95 -3.55 13.10
N ARG A 31 14.27 -2.88 12.00
CA ARG A 31 15.26 -1.80 12.02
C ARG A 31 14.64 -0.65 12.80
N MET A 32 15.36 -0.18 13.82
CA MET A 32 15.01 1.07 14.48
C MET A 32 14.94 2.19 13.45
N PRO A 33 14.09 3.21 13.65
CA PRO A 33 14.03 4.35 12.74
C PRO A 33 15.41 5.02 12.61
N PRO A 34 15.72 5.63 11.45
CA PRO A 34 16.98 6.35 11.25
C PRO A 34 17.24 7.34 12.39
N GLY A 35 18.44 7.29 12.97
CA GLY A 35 18.88 8.19 14.05
C GLY A 35 18.44 7.78 15.47
N PHE A 36 17.46 6.89 15.64
CA PHE A 36 17.03 6.41 16.97
C PHE A 36 18.12 5.57 17.65
N GLU A 37 18.91 4.84 16.87
CA GLU A 37 20.03 4.05 17.39
C GLU A 37 21.06 4.90 18.13
N LYS A 38 21.33 6.12 17.66
CA LYS A 38 22.33 7.01 18.31
C LYS A 38 21.73 7.81 19.47
N ALA A 39 20.45 8.13 19.40
CA ALA A 39 19.78 9.01 20.36
C ALA A 39 19.27 8.28 21.61
N LEU A 40 18.89 7.00 21.49
CA LEU A 40 18.31 6.24 22.59
C LEU A 40 19.34 5.49 23.44
N PRO A 41 19.16 5.43 24.77
CA PRO A 41 19.96 4.61 25.67
C PRO A 41 19.96 3.12 25.28
N PRO A 42 21.06 2.37 25.50
CA PRO A 42 21.17 0.97 25.11
C PRO A 42 20.06 0.06 25.66
N ASP A 43 19.66 0.27 26.92
CA ASP A 43 18.62 -0.49 27.59
C ASP A 43 17.24 -0.24 26.97
N VAL A 44 16.95 1.03 26.62
CA VAL A 44 15.71 1.42 25.93
C VAL A 44 15.64 0.79 24.55
N ARG A 45 16.74 0.83 23.79
CA ARG A 45 16.81 0.19 22.46
C ARG A 45 16.53 -1.31 22.53
N GLN A 46 17.08 -1.99 23.54
CA GLN A 46 16.86 -3.43 23.73
C GLN A 46 15.39 -3.73 24.05
N LYS A 47 14.74 -2.92 24.91
CA LYS A 47 13.31 -3.06 25.23
C LYS A 47 12.43 -2.84 24.00
N LEU A 48 12.69 -1.78 23.21
CA LEU A 48 11.95 -1.51 21.97
C LEU A 48 12.10 -2.64 20.96
N LYS A 49 13.33 -3.16 20.79
CA LYS A 49 13.59 -4.30 19.91
C LYS A 49 12.84 -5.55 20.35
N ALA A 50 12.85 -5.86 21.65
CA ALA A 50 12.12 -6.99 22.21
C ALA A 50 10.60 -6.89 21.96
N ILE A 51 10.01 -5.69 22.08
CA ILE A 51 8.59 -5.46 21.79
C ILE A 51 8.27 -5.68 20.31
N HIS A 52 9.13 -5.22 19.40
CA HIS A 52 8.93 -5.45 17.97
C HIS A 52 9.14 -6.91 17.56
N GLU A 53 10.04 -7.63 18.22
CA GLU A 53 10.33 -9.04 17.95
C GLU A 53 9.33 -9.98 18.62
N ASN A 54 8.52 -9.50 19.58
CA ASN A 54 7.54 -10.32 20.27
C ASN A 54 6.36 -10.69 19.34
N PRO A 55 6.22 -11.98 18.97
CA PRO A 55 5.15 -12.44 18.08
C PRO A 55 3.80 -12.53 18.81
N ASN A 56 3.79 -12.46 20.14
CA ASN A 56 2.58 -12.61 20.94
C ASN A 56 1.79 -11.29 21.07
N LEU A 57 2.46 -10.15 20.85
CA LEU A 57 1.83 -8.84 20.91
C LEU A 57 1.11 -8.52 19.60
N ASN A 58 -0.14 -8.10 19.73
CA ASN A 58 -0.87 -7.50 18.62
C ASN A 58 -0.38 -6.07 18.35
N PHE A 59 -0.96 -5.43 17.33
CA PHE A 59 -0.46 -4.13 16.92
C PHE A 59 -0.69 -3.06 18.00
N THR A 60 -1.87 -3.04 18.60
CA THR A 60 -2.26 -2.07 19.62
C THR A 60 -1.40 -2.23 20.87
N GLU A 61 -1.28 -3.44 21.40
CA GLU A 61 -0.42 -3.77 22.55
C GLU A 61 1.04 -3.37 22.30
N ARG A 62 1.53 -3.61 21.07
CA ARG A 62 2.89 -3.22 20.68
C ARG A 62 3.07 -1.70 20.75
N HIS A 63 2.11 -0.92 20.23
CA HIS A 63 2.20 0.55 20.25
C HIS A 63 2.03 1.12 21.64
N GLU A 64 1.16 0.55 22.47
CA GLU A 64 0.99 0.95 23.87
C GLU A 64 2.26 0.70 24.68
N GLN A 65 2.90 -0.46 24.51
CA GLN A 65 4.17 -0.75 25.20
C GLN A 65 5.30 0.17 24.73
N ILE A 66 5.38 0.46 23.43
CA ILE A 66 6.33 1.43 22.89
C ILE A 66 6.05 2.83 23.48
N ASP A 67 4.81 3.30 23.47
CA ASP A 67 4.43 4.61 23.98
C ASP A 67 4.68 4.74 25.48
N LYS A 68 4.45 3.68 26.25
CA LYS A 68 4.79 3.64 27.69
C LYS A 68 6.30 3.80 27.91
N ILE A 69 7.13 3.11 27.11
CA ILE A 69 8.59 3.29 27.18
C ILE A 69 8.95 4.73 26.81
N MET A 70 8.47 5.24 25.67
CA MET A 70 8.83 6.57 25.17
C MET A 70 8.36 7.69 26.11
N SER A 71 7.18 7.57 26.71
CA SER A 71 6.63 8.56 27.64
C SER A 71 7.35 8.57 29.01
N SER A 72 8.04 7.48 29.34
CA SER A 72 8.86 7.37 30.56
C SER A 72 10.27 7.96 30.41
N LEU A 73 10.71 8.27 29.18
CA LEU A 73 12.04 8.81 28.94
C LEU A 73 12.16 10.26 29.45
N PRO A 74 13.35 10.69 29.90
CA PRO A 74 13.62 12.09 30.21
C PRO A 74 13.48 12.98 28.97
N ASP A 75 13.05 14.23 29.16
CA ASP A 75 12.88 15.18 28.06
C ASP A 75 14.18 15.42 27.29
N GLU A 76 15.33 15.40 27.98
CA GLU A 76 16.68 15.49 27.37
C GLU A 76 16.98 14.39 26.35
N VAL A 77 16.46 13.17 26.58
CA VAL A 77 16.61 12.05 25.64
C VAL A 77 15.65 12.24 24.47
N LEU A 78 14.41 12.64 24.77
CA LEU A 78 13.39 12.91 23.75
C LEU A 78 13.77 14.09 22.84
N ASP A 79 14.52 15.08 23.33
CA ASP A 79 15.02 16.21 22.55
C ASP A 79 16.08 15.82 21.52
N LYS A 80 16.82 14.73 21.77
CA LYS A 80 17.84 14.21 20.86
C LYS A 80 17.26 13.35 19.75
N LEU A 81 15.97 13.00 19.82
CA LEU A 81 15.33 12.19 18.79
C LEU A 81 15.16 13.00 17.51
N PRO A 82 15.53 12.43 16.35
CA PRO A 82 15.29 13.11 15.09
C PRO A 82 13.77 13.24 14.86
N PRO A 83 13.32 14.36 14.27
CA PRO A 83 11.96 14.48 13.81
C PRO A 83 11.66 13.43 12.72
N PRO A 84 10.38 13.11 12.48
CA PRO A 84 10.02 12.23 11.37
C PRO A 84 10.45 12.83 10.03
N PRO A 85 10.76 11.99 9.03
CA PRO A 85 11.14 12.46 7.71
C PRO A 85 10.16 13.49 7.14
N GLY A 86 10.68 14.64 6.71
CA GLY A 86 9.93 15.74 6.11
C GLY A 86 9.30 16.70 7.11
N PHE A 87 9.25 16.37 8.40
CA PHE A 87 8.81 17.32 9.44
C PHE A 87 9.82 18.45 9.62
N GLU A 88 11.09 18.24 9.26
CA GLU A 88 12.13 19.28 9.29
C GLU A 88 11.81 20.47 8.38
N LYS A 89 10.98 20.24 7.36
CA LYS A 89 10.60 21.24 6.35
C LYS A 89 9.47 22.15 6.83
N LEU A 90 8.75 21.77 7.88
CA LEU A 90 7.64 22.56 8.40
C LEU A 90 8.15 23.82 9.11
N PRO A 91 7.34 24.89 9.21
CA PRO A 91 7.69 26.04 10.04
C PRO A 91 7.95 25.63 11.49
N LYS A 92 8.87 26.32 12.17
CA LYS A 92 9.30 25.98 13.54
C LYS A 92 8.14 25.91 14.53
N GLU A 93 7.19 26.84 14.43
CA GLU A 93 5.98 26.84 15.25
C GLU A 93 5.14 25.56 15.08
N VAL A 94 4.99 25.09 13.84
CA VAL A 94 4.29 23.83 13.52
C VAL A 94 5.05 22.63 14.08
N GLN A 95 6.38 22.63 13.98
CA GLN A 95 7.22 21.58 14.57
C GLN A 95 7.08 21.53 16.09
N ASP A 96 7.08 22.69 16.76
CA ASP A 96 6.95 22.80 18.21
C ASP A 96 5.58 22.34 18.70
N GLN A 97 4.50 22.65 17.97
CA GLN A 97 3.15 22.14 18.27
C GLN A 97 3.04 20.63 18.07
N LEU A 98 3.63 20.07 17.00
CA LEU A 98 3.69 18.62 16.80
C LEU A 98 4.48 17.93 17.91
N LYS A 99 5.56 18.56 18.38
CA LYS A 99 6.39 18.07 19.48
C LYS A 99 5.64 18.13 20.81
N SER A 100 4.88 19.18 21.08
CA SER A 100 4.08 19.30 22.31
C SER A 100 2.98 18.23 22.40
N ILE A 101 2.28 17.96 21.28
CA ILE A 101 1.28 16.88 21.22
C ILE A 101 1.93 15.53 21.54
N ARG A 102 3.10 15.23 20.96
CA ARG A 102 3.81 13.96 21.19
C ARG A 102 4.38 13.82 22.60
N ARG A 103 4.79 14.93 23.23
CA ARG A 103 5.31 14.98 24.60
C ARG A 103 4.23 14.93 25.66
N ASN A 104 2.97 15.13 25.28
CA ASN A 104 1.88 15.17 26.24
C ASN A 104 1.68 13.79 26.89
N LYS A 105 2.07 13.67 28.16
CA LYS A 105 1.99 12.44 28.95
C LYS A 105 0.56 12.12 29.42
N SER A 106 -0.39 13.05 29.30
CA SER A 106 -1.80 12.78 29.63
C SER A 106 -2.55 12.07 28.52
N LEU A 107 -1.95 11.97 27.32
CA LEU A 107 -2.55 11.31 26.17
C LEU A 107 -1.94 9.93 25.96
N ASN A 108 -2.78 8.96 25.58
CA ASN A 108 -2.29 7.68 25.09
C ASN A 108 -1.81 7.79 23.63
N TRP A 109 -1.14 6.75 23.14
CA TRP A 109 -0.65 6.67 21.76
C TRP A 109 -1.72 7.03 20.70
N ARG A 110 -2.95 6.54 20.86
CA ARG A 110 -4.03 6.73 19.88
C ARG A 110 -4.47 8.20 19.85
N GLU A 111 -4.67 8.79 21.01
CA GLU A 111 -5.03 10.20 21.16
C GLU A 111 -3.92 11.13 20.64
N LYS A 112 -2.65 10.80 20.89
CA LYS A 112 -1.51 11.53 20.31
C LYS A 112 -1.54 11.48 18.79
N HIS A 113 -1.77 10.30 18.20
CA HIS A 113 -1.86 10.12 16.76
C HIS A 113 -3.05 10.87 16.14
N GLU A 114 -4.20 10.85 16.80
CA GLU A 114 -5.39 11.57 16.38
C GLU A 114 -5.16 13.07 16.38
N LYS A 115 -4.63 13.63 17.48
CA LYS A 115 -4.33 15.07 17.56
C LYS A 115 -3.24 15.51 16.59
N VAL A 116 -2.17 14.72 16.42
CA VAL A 116 -1.15 14.99 15.39
C VAL A 116 -1.79 15.04 14.01
N ARG A 117 -2.73 14.12 13.74
CA ARG A 117 -3.42 14.05 12.46
C ARG A 117 -4.37 15.23 12.25
N GLU A 118 -5.24 15.53 13.21
CA GLU A 118 -6.14 16.69 13.15
C GLU A 118 -5.37 17.98 12.93
N PHE A 119 -4.25 18.13 13.64
CA PHE A 119 -3.37 19.27 13.48
C PHE A 119 -2.80 19.33 12.05
N ILE A 120 -2.23 18.24 11.52
CA ILE A 120 -1.71 18.16 10.15
C ILE A 120 -2.81 18.44 9.10
N ASP A 121 -4.02 17.92 9.30
CA ASP A 121 -5.14 18.13 8.38
C ASP A 121 -5.65 19.58 8.41
N SER A 122 -5.46 20.29 9.53
CA SER A 122 -5.77 21.72 9.67
C SER A 122 -4.70 22.65 9.08
N LEU A 123 -3.50 22.14 8.72
CA LEU A 123 -2.43 22.96 8.18
C LEU A 123 -2.80 23.51 6.78
N PRO A 124 -2.31 24.71 6.43
CA PRO A 124 -2.39 25.23 5.06
C PRO A 124 -1.86 24.23 4.03
N GLU A 125 -2.48 24.19 2.85
CA GLU A 125 -2.15 23.21 1.80
C GLU A 125 -0.66 23.24 1.43
N GLU A 126 -0.07 24.44 1.36
CA GLU A 126 1.35 24.66 1.08
C GLU A 126 2.27 23.98 2.10
N GLN A 127 1.87 23.93 3.38
CA GLN A 127 2.63 23.25 4.43
C GLN A 127 2.42 21.73 4.41
N ARG A 128 1.21 21.28 4.07
CA ARG A 128 0.90 19.85 3.93
C ARG A 128 1.68 19.21 2.77
N LYS A 129 1.91 19.94 1.68
CA LYS A 129 2.73 19.49 0.54
C LYS A 129 4.20 19.23 0.90
N LEU A 130 4.70 19.78 2.00
CA LEU A 130 6.08 19.58 2.47
C LEU A 130 6.27 18.22 3.16
N LEU A 131 5.18 17.67 3.71
CA LEU A 131 5.18 16.37 4.37
C LEU A 131 5.27 15.24 3.34
N PRO A 132 5.94 14.12 3.68
CA PRO A 132 5.90 12.96 2.81
C PRO A 132 4.44 12.49 2.66
N PRO A 133 4.05 12.01 1.47
CA PRO A 133 2.73 11.45 1.29
C PRO A 133 2.54 10.27 2.26
N PRO A 134 1.32 10.07 2.80
CA PRO A 134 1.07 8.96 3.70
C PRO A 134 1.49 7.64 3.05
N PRO A 135 2.09 6.70 3.80
CA PRO A 135 2.42 5.38 3.28
C PRO A 135 1.15 4.75 2.72
N PRO A 136 1.26 3.97 1.62
CA PRO A 136 0.09 3.32 1.07
C PRO A 136 -0.44 2.35 2.13
N PRO A 137 -1.77 2.16 2.20
CA PRO A 137 -2.35 1.17 3.09
C PRO A 137 -1.76 -0.22 2.82
N PRO A 138 -1.48 -1.02 3.86
CA PRO A 138 -0.87 -2.36 3.73
C PRO A 138 -1.71 -3.38 2.95
N PHE A 139 -2.98 -3.06 2.66
CA PHE A 139 -3.87 -3.87 1.83
C PHE A 139 -3.88 -3.44 0.34
N PHE A 140 -2.94 -2.59 -0.08
CA PHE A 140 -2.62 -2.37 -1.48
C PHE A 140 -1.61 -3.42 -1.98
N PRO A 141 -2.02 -4.37 -2.82
CA PRO A 141 -1.09 -5.05 -3.73
C PRO A 141 -0.59 -4.06 -4.82
N PRO A 142 0.46 -4.38 -5.60
CA PRO A 142 1.71 -3.63 -5.83
C PRO A 142 1.61 -2.31 -6.62
N PHE A 143 0.56 -1.53 -6.45
CA PHE A 143 0.62 -0.09 -6.64
C PHE A 143 0.90 0.49 -5.27
N GLY A 144 2.19 0.59 -4.92
CA GLY A 144 2.62 1.23 -3.69
C GLY A 144 2.18 2.71 -3.64
N PRO A 145 2.88 3.59 -2.91
CA PRO A 145 2.64 5.04 -3.06
C PRO A 145 3.16 5.56 -4.43
N ARG A 146 3.38 4.65 -5.40
CA ARG A 146 4.04 4.85 -6.68
C ARG A 146 3.37 3.98 -7.75
N GLY A 147 2.46 4.60 -8.49
CA GLY A 147 2.41 4.49 -9.94
C GLY A 147 1.72 3.28 -10.55
N LEU A 148 1.38 3.46 -11.82
CA LEU A 148 1.10 2.41 -12.80
C LEU A 148 2.12 1.26 -12.69
N PRO A 149 1.74 0.03 -13.09
CA PRO A 149 2.67 -1.10 -13.05
C PRO A 149 3.92 -0.77 -13.89
N PRO A 150 5.08 -1.40 -13.65
CA PRO A 150 6.28 -1.10 -14.43
C PRO A 150 6.16 -1.50 -15.90
N ARG A 151 5.12 -2.27 -16.27
CA ARG A 151 4.84 -2.72 -17.63
C ARG A 151 3.34 -2.67 -17.94
N PRO A 152 2.97 -2.59 -19.23
CA PRO A 152 1.60 -2.79 -19.68
C PRO A 152 1.03 -4.14 -19.22
N PRO A 153 -0.30 -4.29 -19.10
CA PRO A 153 -0.90 -5.53 -18.61
C PRO A 153 -0.55 -6.75 -19.48
N PRO A 154 -0.42 -7.95 -18.88
CA PRO A 154 -0.19 -9.18 -19.63
C PRO A 154 -1.25 -9.40 -20.71
N GLY A 155 -0.81 -9.85 -21.89
CA GLY A 155 -1.68 -10.12 -23.03
C GLY A 155 -1.95 -8.91 -23.94
N PHE A 156 -1.62 -7.69 -23.52
CA PHE A 156 -1.72 -6.50 -24.38
C PHE A 156 -0.77 -6.61 -25.58
N GLU A 157 0.42 -7.19 -25.39
CA GLU A 157 1.41 -7.47 -26.43
C GLU A 157 0.85 -8.27 -27.62
N LYS A 158 -0.07 -9.20 -27.35
CA LYS A 158 -0.62 -10.10 -28.36
C LYS A 158 -1.73 -9.47 -29.20
N VAL A 159 -2.30 -8.36 -28.73
CA VAL A 159 -3.51 -7.75 -29.28
C VAL A 159 -3.21 -6.38 -29.88
N LEU A 160 -2.40 -5.58 -29.20
CA LEU A 160 -2.04 -4.24 -29.67
C LEU A 160 -1.02 -4.33 -30.80
N PRO A 161 -1.08 -3.40 -31.78
CA PRO A 161 0.00 -3.24 -32.74
C PRO A 161 1.33 -3.01 -32.01
N SER A 162 2.42 -3.60 -32.53
CA SER A 162 3.73 -3.52 -31.88
C SER A 162 4.15 -2.09 -31.56
N GLU A 163 3.89 -1.14 -32.45
CA GLU A 163 4.19 0.28 -32.24
C GLU A 163 3.44 0.87 -31.03
N VAL A 164 2.14 0.59 -30.90
CA VAL A 164 1.31 1.04 -29.78
C VAL A 164 1.80 0.43 -28.48
N TYR A 165 2.12 -0.87 -28.49
CA TYR A 165 2.62 -1.56 -27.30
C TYR A 165 3.97 -1.00 -26.84
N GLN A 166 4.89 -0.71 -27.76
CA GLN A 166 6.18 -0.09 -27.43
C GLN A 166 6.01 1.34 -26.86
N ARG A 167 5.07 2.12 -27.39
CA ARG A 167 4.73 3.43 -26.82
C ARG A 167 4.20 3.32 -25.39
N LEU A 168 3.33 2.34 -25.12
CA LEU A 168 2.85 2.08 -23.75
C LEU A 168 4.02 1.68 -22.84
N LEU A 169 4.88 0.75 -23.28
CA LEU A 169 6.05 0.32 -22.53
C LEU A 169 6.94 1.52 -22.16
N ALA A 170 7.23 2.41 -23.11
CA ALA A 170 8.03 3.60 -22.89
C ALA A 170 7.43 4.54 -21.83
N VAL A 171 6.10 4.70 -21.78
CA VAL A 171 5.43 5.50 -20.73
C VAL A 171 5.51 4.82 -19.37
N HIS A 172 5.32 3.50 -19.32
CA HIS A 172 5.41 2.72 -18.09
C HIS A 172 6.83 2.78 -17.49
N GLU A 173 7.86 2.63 -18.32
CA GLU A 173 9.28 2.61 -17.92
C GLU A 173 9.86 4.00 -17.62
N ASN A 174 9.24 5.09 -18.12
CA ASN A 174 9.74 6.44 -17.91
C ASN A 174 9.70 6.87 -16.43
N THR A 175 10.85 7.03 -15.79
CA THR A 175 10.96 7.43 -14.38
C THR A 175 10.82 8.94 -14.15
N ASN A 176 10.80 9.74 -15.22
CA ASN A 176 10.88 11.20 -15.17
C ASN A 176 9.52 11.89 -15.18
N ILE A 177 8.43 11.14 -15.41
CA ILE A 177 7.07 11.67 -15.45
C ILE A 177 6.24 11.16 -14.27
N SER A 178 5.35 12.02 -13.78
CA SER A 178 4.48 11.72 -12.65
C SER A 178 3.42 10.68 -13.02
N VAL A 179 2.83 10.03 -12.02
CA VAL A 179 1.78 9.02 -12.23
C VAL A 179 0.55 9.58 -12.97
N PRO A 180 0.03 10.78 -12.63
CA PRO A 180 -1.07 11.39 -13.37
C PRO A 180 -0.73 11.63 -14.84
N GLU A 181 0.49 12.11 -15.12
CA GLU A 181 0.96 12.31 -16.50
C GLU A 181 1.10 10.99 -17.26
N LYS A 182 1.60 9.93 -16.62
CA LYS A 182 1.62 8.58 -17.22
C LYS A 182 0.23 8.10 -17.58
N MET A 183 -0.73 8.26 -16.66
CA MET A 183 -2.13 7.88 -16.91
C MET A 183 -2.73 8.64 -18.08
N GLN A 184 -2.45 9.94 -18.18
CA GLN A 184 -2.90 10.76 -19.29
C GLN A 184 -2.30 10.30 -20.62
N LYS A 185 -0.97 10.10 -20.66
CA LYS A 185 -0.29 9.61 -21.88
C LYS A 185 -0.78 8.23 -22.30
N ILE A 186 -1.05 7.33 -21.34
CA ILE A 186 -1.65 6.03 -21.63
C ILE A 186 -3.06 6.20 -22.20
N ASP A 187 -3.88 7.08 -21.62
CA ASP A 187 -5.23 7.35 -22.14
C ASP A 187 -5.19 7.92 -23.57
N GLU A 188 -4.25 8.81 -23.87
CA GLU A 188 -4.01 9.34 -25.22
C GLU A 188 -3.60 8.24 -26.20
N ILE A 189 -2.62 7.40 -25.84
CA ILE A 189 -2.21 6.25 -26.67
C ILE A 189 -3.39 5.31 -26.93
N MET A 190 -4.20 5.01 -25.91
CA MET A 190 -5.31 4.07 -26.03
C MET A 190 -6.48 4.63 -26.85
N LYS A 191 -6.64 5.95 -26.95
CA LYS A 191 -7.65 6.59 -27.82
C LYS A 191 -7.35 6.44 -29.30
N GLU A 192 -6.08 6.31 -29.67
CA GLU A 192 -5.65 6.12 -31.06
C GLU A 192 -5.89 4.68 -31.55
N VAL A 193 -6.09 3.73 -30.63
CA VAL A 193 -6.29 2.32 -30.96
C VAL A 193 -7.70 2.10 -31.52
N PRO A 194 -7.86 1.43 -32.68
CA PRO A 194 -9.17 1.11 -33.22
C PRO A 194 -10.03 0.32 -32.24
N LYS A 195 -11.33 0.62 -32.21
CA LYS A 195 -12.29 -0.02 -31.30
C LYS A 195 -12.29 -1.55 -31.41
N GLU A 196 -12.17 -2.09 -32.62
CA GLU A 196 -12.10 -3.54 -32.87
C GLU A 196 -10.90 -4.21 -32.18
N THR A 197 -9.78 -3.50 -32.06
CA THR A 197 -8.59 -3.96 -31.37
C THR A 197 -8.77 -3.85 -29.86
N LEU A 198 -9.36 -2.75 -29.38
CA LEU A 198 -9.66 -2.56 -27.96
C LEU A 198 -10.61 -3.63 -27.41
N GLU A 199 -11.61 -4.05 -28.20
CA GLU A 199 -12.57 -5.08 -27.80
C GLU A 199 -11.93 -6.47 -27.62
N LYS A 200 -10.80 -6.73 -28.28
CA LYS A 200 -10.04 -7.98 -28.16
C LYS A 200 -9.09 -8.01 -26.95
N LEU A 201 -8.89 -6.87 -26.27
CA LEU A 201 -8.00 -6.80 -25.12
C LEU A 201 -8.46 -7.73 -24.00
N PRO A 202 -7.53 -8.35 -23.24
CA PRO A 202 -7.91 -9.14 -22.09
C PRO A 202 -8.62 -8.27 -21.05
N LEU A 203 -9.67 -8.82 -20.44
CA LEU A 203 -10.29 -8.18 -19.29
C LEU A 203 -9.34 -8.22 -18.09
N PRO A 204 -9.46 -7.26 -17.16
CA PRO A 204 -8.72 -7.33 -15.92
C PRO A 204 -9.03 -8.63 -15.16
N PRO A 205 -8.07 -9.09 -14.35
CA PRO A 205 -8.27 -10.21 -13.43
C PRO A 205 -9.62 -10.22 -12.72
N GLY A 206 -10.26 -11.37 -12.66
CA GLY A 206 -11.56 -11.56 -12.01
C GLY A 206 -12.74 -11.19 -12.91
N PHE A 207 -12.61 -10.18 -13.77
CA PHE A 207 -13.66 -9.82 -14.73
C PHE A 207 -13.78 -10.86 -15.85
N ASP A 208 -12.68 -11.52 -16.19
CA ASP A 208 -12.62 -12.67 -17.10
C ASP A 208 -13.41 -13.90 -16.61
N LYS A 209 -13.72 -13.95 -15.30
CA LYS A 209 -14.46 -15.06 -14.66
C LYS A 209 -15.95 -14.77 -14.50
N LEU A 210 -16.40 -13.56 -14.84
CA LEU A 210 -17.80 -13.18 -14.73
C LEU A 210 -18.64 -13.83 -15.85
N PRO A 211 -19.98 -13.89 -15.73
CA PRO A 211 -20.83 -14.32 -16.83
C PRO A 211 -20.65 -13.46 -18.08
N GLU A 212 -20.83 -14.04 -19.27
CA GLU A 212 -20.49 -13.41 -20.55
C GLU A 212 -21.16 -12.03 -20.73
N ASP A 213 -22.42 -11.88 -20.34
CA ASP A 213 -23.15 -10.61 -20.40
C ASP A 213 -22.52 -9.54 -19.49
N THR A 214 -22.07 -9.97 -18.30
CA THR A 214 -21.37 -9.11 -17.33
C THR A 214 -19.98 -8.73 -17.85
N GLN A 215 -19.29 -9.65 -18.52
CA GLN A 215 -18.01 -9.35 -19.18
C GLN A 215 -18.18 -8.30 -20.29
N LYS A 216 -19.23 -8.44 -21.13
CA LYS A 216 -19.55 -7.48 -22.19
C LYS A 216 -19.78 -6.08 -21.63
N GLN A 217 -20.52 -5.95 -20.52
CA GLN A 217 -20.72 -4.68 -19.84
C GLN A 217 -19.42 -4.10 -19.27
N ALA A 218 -18.60 -4.93 -18.62
CA ALA A 218 -17.29 -4.51 -18.11
C ALA A 218 -16.36 -4.00 -19.24
N ARG A 219 -16.31 -4.71 -20.37
CA ARG A 219 -15.56 -4.31 -21.57
C ARG A 219 -16.05 -2.97 -22.11
N ALA A 220 -17.37 -2.83 -22.26
CA ALA A 220 -17.97 -1.61 -22.76
C ALA A 220 -17.62 -0.39 -21.89
N ILE A 221 -17.45 -0.57 -20.58
CA ILE A 221 -17.03 0.51 -19.67
C ILE A 221 -15.51 0.76 -19.77
N LEU A 222 -14.70 -0.29 -19.65
CA LEU A 222 -13.23 -0.20 -19.58
C LEU A 222 -12.60 0.36 -20.85
N PHE A 223 -13.17 0.02 -21.99
CA PHE A 223 -12.64 0.36 -23.31
C PHE A 223 -13.42 1.50 -23.99
N ASN A 224 -14.28 2.21 -23.24
CA ASN A 224 -14.98 3.39 -23.76
C ASN A 224 -14.05 4.63 -23.84
N MET A 225 -13.37 4.78 -24.97
CA MET A 225 -12.46 5.91 -25.19
C MET A 225 -13.15 7.27 -25.40
N SER A 226 -14.49 7.33 -25.45
CA SER A 226 -15.24 8.60 -25.55
C SER A 226 -15.29 9.39 -24.24
N ILE A 227 -14.96 8.75 -23.11
CA ILE A 227 -14.93 9.37 -21.77
C ILE A 227 -13.54 9.26 -21.16
N SER A 228 -13.25 10.13 -20.19
CA SER A 228 -11.94 10.15 -19.52
C SER A 228 -11.70 8.86 -18.72
N PHE A 229 -10.42 8.52 -18.50
CA PHE A 229 -10.04 7.39 -17.63
C PHE A 229 -10.72 7.46 -16.25
N LYS A 230 -10.80 8.66 -15.66
CA LYS A 230 -11.43 8.87 -14.34
C LYS A 230 -12.93 8.53 -14.38
N GLU A 231 -13.62 8.90 -15.44
CA GLU A 231 -15.03 8.57 -15.63
C GLU A 231 -15.24 7.08 -15.89
N ARG A 232 -14.37 6.44 -16.69
CA ARG A 232 -14.38 4.97 -16.87
C ARG A 232 -14.24 4.25 -15.53
N MET A 233 -13.29 4.66 -14.70
CA MET A 233 -13.09 4.05 -13.37
C MET A 233 -14.27 4.30 -12.42
N LYS A 234 -14.90 5.49 -12.49
CA LYS A 234 -16.11 5.79 -11.71
C LYS A 234 -17.29 4.92 -12.15
N ALA A 235 -17.48 4.77 -13.46
CA ALA A 235 -18.51 3.90 -14.02
C ALA A 235 -18.26 2.43 -13.67
N LEU A 236 -17.01 1.96 -13.79
CA LEU A 236 -16.62 0.61 -13.43
C LEU A 236 -16.87 0.33 -11.95
N LYS A 237 -16.55 1.27 -11.06
CA LYS A 237 -16.86 1.14 -9.63
C LYS A 237 -18.36 0.98 -9.39
N LYS A 238 -19.19 1.81 -10.03
CA LYS A 238 -20.65 1.74 -9.90
C LYS A 238 -21.17 0.39 -10.39
N PHE A 239 -20.67 -0.06 -11.54
CA PHE A 239 -20.96 -1.37 -12.10
C PHE A 239 -20.56 -2.51 -11.16
N THR A 240 -19.32 -2.55 -10.68
CA THR A 240 -18.84 -3.55 -9.72
C THR A 240 -19.68 -3.55 -8.44
N LYS A 241 -20.15 -2.38 -7.97
CA LYS A 241 -21.06 -2.31 -6.81
C LYS A 241 -22.44 -2.91 -7.07
N SER A 242 -22.97 -2.79 -8.29
CA SER A 242 -24.26 -3.37 -8.65
C SER A 242 -24.22 -4.88 -8.90
N LEU A 243 -23.04 -5.48 -8.99
CA LEU A 243 -22.93 -6.93 -9.19
C LEU A 243 -23.46 -7.71 -7.97
N PRO A 244 -24.03 -8.91 -8.17
CA PRO A 244 -24.31 -9.87 -7.11
C PRO A 244 -23.09 -10.13 -6.23
N LYS A 245 -23.28 -10.41 -4.94
CA LYS A 245 -22.19 -10.61 -3.97
C LYS A 245 -21.15 -11.63 -4.44
N GLU A 246 -21.59 -12.76 -5.00
CA GLU A 246 -20.69 -13.81 -5.49
C GLU A 246 -19.85 -13.35 -6.69
N GLN A 247 -20.42 -12.56 -7.60
CA GLN A 247 -19.66 -11.96 -8.71
C GLN A 247 -18.70 -10.87 -8.22
N ARG A 248 -19.11 -10.08 -7.22
CA ARG A 248 -18.24 -9.06 -6.60
C ARG A 248 -16.99 -9.69 -5.98
N LYS A 249 -17.11 -10.86 -5.35
CA LYS A 249 -15.97 -11.61 -4.81
C LYS A 249 -14.98 -12.04 -5.91
N MET A 250 -15.44 -12.32 -7.13
CA MET A 250 -14.56 -12.68 -8.24
C MET A 250 -13.69 -11.51 -8.70
N VAL A 251 -14.25 -10.29 -8.67
CA VAL A 251 -13.56 -9.04 -9.04
C VAL A 251 -13.05 -8.24 -7.85
N ARG A 252 -13.01 -8.83 -6.65
CA ARG A 252 -12.40 -8.20 -5.48
C ARG A 252 -11.41 -9.21 -4.89
N PRO A 253 -10.10 -8.99 -5.07
CA PRO A 253 -9.13 -9.92 -4.56
C PRO A 253 -9.22 -9.88 -3.03
N GLN A 254 -9.33 -11.05 -2.41
CA GLN A 254 -9.19 -11.13 -0.96
C GLN A 254 -7.70 -10.96 -0.61
N PRO A 255 -7.38 -10.25 0.48
CA PRO A 255 -6.00 -10.10 0.89
C PRO A 255 -5.39 -11.47 1.28
N PRO A 256 -4.06 -11.64 1.17
CA PRO A 256 -3.41 -12.89 1.55
C PRO A 256 -3.70 -13.29 3.00
N GLY A 257 -3.95 -14.58 3.24
CA GLY A 257 -4.27 -15.09 4.57
C GLY A 257 -5.69 -14.78 5.04
N PHE A 258 -6.52 -14.11 4.23
CA PHE A 258 -7.93 -13.91 4.53
C PHE A 258 -8.68 -15.22 4.59
N GLU A 259 -8.30 -16.21 3.78
CA GLU A 259 -8.78 -17.58 3.80
C GLU A 259 -8.55 -18.29 5.14
N ASN A 260 -7.55 -17.87 5.91
CA ASN A 260 -7.22 -18.43 7.23
C ASN A 260 -8.12 -17.88 8.35
N LEU A 261 -8.93 -16.86 8.06
CA LEU A 261 -9.85 -16.28 9.02
C LEU A 261 -11.12 -17.12 9.16
N PRO A 262 -11.68 -17.19 10.38
CA PRO A 262 -13.03 -17.74 10.60
C PRO A 262 -14.06 -17.08 9.69
N GLN A 263 -15.11 -17.83 9.33
CA GLN A 263 -16.14 -17.33 8.41
C GLN A 263 -16.84 -16.07 8.93
N ASP A 264 -17.17 -16.02 10.22
CA ASP A 264 -17.82 -14.87 10.84
C ASP A 264 -16.94 -13.60 10.78
N ILE A 265 -15.62 -13.77 10.90
CA ILE A 265 -14.64 -12.68 10.80
C ILE A 265 -14.53 -12.20 9.36
N ARG A 266 -14.48 -13.12 8.39
CA ARG A 266 -14.48 -12.78 6.95
C ARG A 266 -15.73 -11.99 6.58
N GLU A 267 -16.90 -12.40 7.06
CA GLU A 267 -18.17 -11.71 6.80
C GLU A 267 -18.20 -10.30 7.41
N LYS A 268 -17.63 -10.12 8.62
CA LYS A 268 -17.47 -8.78 9.23
C LYS A 268 -16.55 -7.88 8.41
N ILE A 269 -15.43 -8.41 7.91
CA ILE A 269 -14.52 -7.63 7.05
C ILE A 269 -15.20 -7.27 5.73
N ASP A 270 -15.91 -8.21 5.11
CA ASP A 270 -16.70 -7.93 3.90
C ASP A 270 -17.73 -6.81 4.15
N ALA A 271 -18.44 -6.86 5.28
CA ALA A 271 -19.38 -5.81 5.65
C ALA A 271 -18.70 -4.44 5.81
N ILE A 272 -17.51 -4.38 6.42
CA ILE A 272 -16.73 -3.14 6.52
C ILE A 272 -16.34 -2.63 5.13
N PHE A 273 -15.92 -3.50 4.21
CA PHE A 273 -15.58 -3.10 2.85
C PHE A 273 -16.79 -2.61 2.05
N GLU A 274 -17.97 -3.15 2.32
CA GLU A 274 -19.24 -2.78 1.67
C GLU A 274 -19.91 -1.52 2.24
N ASP A 275 -19.55 -1.12 3.47
CA ASP A 275 -20.12 0.06 4.10
C ASP A 275 -19.69 1.35 3.37
N ASP A 276 -20.64 2.01 2.73
CA ASP A 276 -20.42 3.24 1.96
C ASP A 276 -20.35 4.50 2.84
N GLN A 277 -20.73 4.40 4.11
CA GLN A 277 -20.57 5.49 5.08
C GLN A 277 -19.13 5.57 5.60
N LEU A 278 -18.36 4.49 5.47
CA LEU A 278 -16.97 4.47 5.91
C LEU A 278 -16.03 4.93 4.80
N ASP A 279 -15.19 5.90 5.14
CA ASP A 279 -14.03 6.20 4.34
C ASP A 279 -13.00 5.05 4.44
N HIS A 280 -11.99 5.10 3.56
CA HIS A 280 -10.96 4.07 3.52
C HIS A 280 -10.23 3.88 4.87
N ARG A 281 -9.99 4.97 5.60
CA ARG A 281 -9.25 4.92 6.85
C ARG A 281 -10.09 4.28 7.94
N GLN A 282 -11.36 4.65 8.05
CA GLN A 282 -12.30 4.07 8.98
C GLN A 282 -12.45 2.56 8.72
N LYS A 283 -12.49 2.15 7.45
CA LYS A 283 -12.49 0.72 7.09
C LYS A 283 -11.25 0.02 7.59
N HIS A 284 -10.07 0.60 7.36
CA HIS A 284 -8.81 0.02 7.80
C HIS A 284 -8.73 -0.09 9.33
N GLU A 285 -9.18 0.92 10.06
CA GLU A 285 -9.19 0.94 11.52
C GLU A 285 -10.12 -0.15 12.08
N LYS A 286 -11.35 -0.25 11.58
CA LYS A 286 -12.28 -1.31 11.99
C LYS A 286 -11.75 -2.71 11.68
N ILE A 287 -11.13 -2.91 10.51
CA ILE A 287 -10.51 -4.20 10.16
C ILE A 287 -9.37 -4.51 11.12
N ARG A 288 -8.57 -3.51 11.49
CA ARG A 288 -7.46 -3.66 12.43
C ARG A 288 -7.93 -4.03 13.82
N GLU A 289 -8.92 -3.33 14.36
CA GLU A 289 -9.53 -3.63 15.66
C GLU A 289 -10.08 -5.07 15.68
N LEU A 290 -10.75 -5.46 14.59
CA LEU A 290 -11.26 -6.81 14.43
C LEU A 290 -10.13 -7.86 14.46
N ILE A 291 -9.05 -7.64 13.71
CA ILE A 291 -7.88 -8.53 13.70
C ILE A 291 -7.19 -8.60 15.07
N ASP A 292 -7.01 -7.46 15.75
CA ASP A 292 -6.38 -7.39 17.06
C ASP A 292 -7.20 -8.14 18.13
N SER A 293 -8.53 -8.18 17.99
CA SER A 293 -9.45 -8.93 18.87
C SER A 293 -9.41 -10.45 18.67
N LEU A 294 -8.76 -10.95 17.62
CA LEU A 294 -8.71 -12.38 17.33
C LEU A 294 -7.77 -13.13 18.31
N PRO A 295 -8.08 -14.39 18.63
CA PRO A 295 -7.17 -15.29 19.34
C PRO A 295 -5.79 -15.38 18.67
N GLN A 296 -4.75 -15.51 19.49
CA GLN A 296 -3.36 -15.53 19.01
C GLN A 296 -3.12 -16.61 17.94
N GLU A 297 -3.71 -17.79 18.09
CA GLU A 297 -3.60 -18.92 17.15
C GLU A 297 -4.09 -18.58 15.74
N ILE A 298 -5.08 -17.69 15.63
CA ILE A 298 -5.62 -17.23 14.35
C ILE A 298 -4.72 -16.12 13.80
N ARG A 299 -4.32 -15.17 14.64
CA ARG A 299 -3.42 -14.07 14.24
C ARG A 299 -2.08 -14.57 13.72
N SER A 300 -1.53 -15.64 14.30
CA SER A 300 -0.26 -16.23 13.84
C SER A 300 -0.32 -16.84 12.43
N LYS A 301 -1.52 -17.08 11.90
CA LYS A 301 -1.74 -17.58 10.52
C LYS A 301 -1.92 -16.44 9.50
N LEU A 302 -2.00 -15.20 9.96
CA LEU A 302 -2.07 -14.02 9.10
C LEU A 302 -0.65 -13.60 8.68
N PRO A 303 -0.49 -13.02 7.47
CA PRO A 303 0.80 -12.47 7.08
C PRO A 303 1.24 -11.40 8.09
N PRO A 304 2.55 -11.34 8.42
CA PRO A 304 3.05 -10.32 9.31
C PRO A 304 2.80 -8.93 8.71
N PRO A 305 2.58 -7.90 9.55
CA PRO A 305 2.51 -6.53 9.05
C PRO A 305 3.82 -6.21 8.32
N PRO A 306 3.78 -5.49 7.19
CA PRO A 306 4.99 -5.08 6.51
C PRO A 306 5.87 -4.27 7.47
N PRO A 307 7.20 -4.46 7.45
CA PRO A 307 8.10 -3.64 8.26
C PRO A 307 7.92 -2.17 7.91
N PHE A 308 7.95 -1.32 8.93
CA PHE A 308 7.82 0.13 8.77
C PHE A 308 8.79 0.65 7.70
N GLY A 309 8.26 1.30 6.66
CA GLY A 309 9.05 2.01 5.66
C GLY A 309 9.58 1.19 4.48
N MET A 310 9.24 -0.09 4.31
CA MET A 310 9.58 -0.81 3.07
C MET A 310 8.42 -0.78 2.06
N PRO A 311 8.65 -0.41 0.79
CA PRO A 311 7.77 -0.83 -0.27
C PRO A 311 7.83 -2.36 -0.41
N PRO A 312 6.73 -3.04 -0.80
CA PRO A 312 6.78 -4.46 -1.12
C PRO A 312 7.85 -4.72 -2.20
N PRO A 313 8.52 -5.88 -2.18
CA PRO A 313 9.51 -6.19 -3.21
C PRO A 313 8.86 -6.12 -4.61
N PRO A 314 9.56 -5.55 -5.61
CA PRO A 314 9.05 -5.55 -6.97
C PRO A 314 8.91 -7.00 -7.47
N PHE A 315 7.79 -7.26 -8.13
CA PHE A 315 7.49 -8.56 -8.73
C PHE A 315 8.60 -9.02 -9.70
N GLY A 316 9.05 -10.26 -9.57
CA GLY A 316 9.87 -10.95 -10.58
C GLY A 316 11.36 -11.10 -10.29
N MET A 317 11.88 -10.65 -9.14
CA MET A 317 13.24 -11.03 -8.73
C MET A 317 13.24 -12.41 -8.09
N PRO A 318 14.13 -13.34 -8.51
CA PRO A 318 14.39 -14.53 -7.72
C PRO A 318 14.83 -14.10 -6.30
N PRO A 319 14.54 -14.91 -5.27
CA PRO A 319 15.07 -14.61 -3.94
C PRO A 319 16.59 -14.43 -4.04
N PRO A 320 17.18 -13.43 -3.36
CA PRO A 320 18.62 -13.34 -3.29
C PRO A 320 19.14 -14.70 -2.79
N PRO A 321 20.19 -15.26 -3.40
CA PRO A 321 20.74 -16.53 -2.95
C PRO A 321 21.04 -16.42 -1.45
N PRO A 322 20.81 -17.49 -0.67
CA PRO A 322 21.13 -17.49 0.75
C PRO A 322 22.57 -17.01 0.91
N PHE A 323 22.76 -15.97 1.74
CA PHE A 323 24.08 -15.48 2.10
C PHE A 323 24.90 -16.66 2.65
N GLY A 324 25.84 -17.15 1.85
CA GLY A 324 26.63 -18.35 2.18
C GLY A 324 27.46 -18.89 1.02
N ASN A 325 26.94 -18.89 -0.20
CA ASN A 325 27.75 -19.28 -1.37
C ASN A 325 28.38 -18.03 -2.00
N LYS A 326 29.65 -17.79 -1.63
CA LYS A 326 30.54 -16.92 -2.40
C LYS A 326 30.47 -17.39 -3.86
N MET A 327 30.02 -16.54 -4.78
CA MET A 327 30.30 -16.77 -6.18
C MET A 327 31.82 -16.92 -6.33
N PRO A 328 32.33 -17.94 -7.03
CA PRO A 328 33.72 -17.92 -7.43
C PRO A 328 33.95 -16.63 -8.26
N PRO A 329 35.08 -15.93 -8.06
CA PRO A 329 35.37 -14.76 -8.86
C PRO A 329 35.36 -15.14 -10.35
N PRO A 330 34.88 -14.25 -11.24
CA PRO A 330 34.90 -14.53 -12.67
C PRO A 330 36.34 -14.84 -13.12
N PRO A 331 36.53 -15.78 -14.06
CA PRO A 331 37.85 -16.02 -14.63
C PRO A 331 38.37 -14.73 -15.28
N PRO A 332 39.70 -14.49 -15.22
CA PRO A 332 40.29 -13.31 -15.83
C PRO A 332 39.99 -13.30 -17.34
N PRO A 333 39.81 -12.11 -17.94
CA PRO A 333 39.46 -11.98 -19.35
C PRO A 333 40.58 -12.57 -20.21
N GLY A 334 40.23 -13.54 -21.07
CA GLY A 334 41.14 -14.16 -22.05
C GLY A 334 41.31 -15.68 -21.95
N MET A 335 40.38 -16.41 -21.32
CA MET A 335 40.37 -17.88 -21.36
C MET A 335 39.14 -18.35 -22.14
N ASP A 336 39.35 -18.70 -23.41
CA ASP A 336 38.37 -19.32 -24.28
C ASP A 336 38.05 -20.73 -23.77
N PHE A 337 36.77 -21.09 -23.72
CA PHE A 337 36.34 -22.46 -23.44
C PHE A 337 36.33 -23.25 -24.75
N GLU A 338 37.16 -24.30 -24.83
CA GLU A 338 36.97 -25.41 -25.78
C GLU A 338 35.72 -26.23 -25.45
#